data_AF-A0A7C1S2E7-F1
#
_entry.id   AF-A0A7C1S2E7-F1
#
_cell.length_a   1.000
_cell.length_b   1.000
_cell.length_c   1.000
_cell.angle_alpha   90.00
_cell.angle_beta   90.00
_cell.angle_gamma   90.00
#
_symmetry.space_group_name_H-M   'P 1'
#
loop_
_entity.id
_entity.type
_entity.pdbx_description
1 polymer ?
#
loop_
_entity_poly.entity_id
_entity_poly.type
_entity_poly.pdbx_seq_one_letter_code
_entity_poly.pdbx_strand_id
1 'polypeptide(L)'
;MEKFNQLRKPIAEHLESKRKLGLMKDKRGMTIGDIYPTMLVIALVAILIAVVLLVLDKFGDQMDNDSLAQNATENIAQQISDFVPWIGIILLIIAAAIVIGILVNNLGGGKRV
;
A
#
# COMPACT_ATOMS: atom_id res chain seq x y z
N MET A 1 -54.55 13.10 25.22
CA MET A 1 -53.07 13.07 25.18
C MET A 1 -52.49 11.86 24.41
N GLU A 2 -53.25 10.80 24.11
CA GLU A 2 -52.73 9.62 23.40
C GLU A 2 -52.25 9.84 21.95
N LYS A 3 -52.85 10.78 21.22
CA LYS A 3 -52.53 11.02 19.79
C LYS A 3 -51.10 11.52 19.56
N PHE A 4 -50.45 12.09 20.57
CA PHE A 4 -49.04 12.52 20.47
C PHE A 4 -48.04 11.37 20.57
N ASN A 5 -48.42 10.23 21.16
CA ASN A 5 -47.51 9.10 21.36
C ASN A 5 -47.39 8.22 20.10
N GLN A 6 -48.41 8.22 19.24
CA GLN A 6 -48.40 7.48 17.97
C GLN A 6 -47.52 8.14 16.89
N LEU A 7 -47.26 9.45 17.01
CA LEU A 7 -46.44 10.20 16.05
C LEU A 7 -44.93 10.11 16.32
N ARG A 8 -44.48 9.67 17.50
CA ARG A 8 -43.05 9.54 17.82
C ARG A 8 -42.39 8.28 17.27
N LYS A 9 -43.15 7.18 17.14
CA LYS A 9 -42.67 5.90 16.59
C LYS A 9 -42.10 6.01 15.16
N PRO A 10 -42.81 6.60 14.19
CA PRO A 10 -42.31 6.66 12.81
C PRO A 10 -41.07 7.54 12.66
N ILE A 11 -40.90 8.56 13.51
CA ILE A 11 -39.74 9.46 13.48
C ILE A 11 -38.48 8.74 13.97
N ALA A 12 -38.58 7.89 14.99
CA ALA A 12 -37.44 7.14 15.52
C ALA A 12 -36.88 6.12 14.51
N GLU A 13 -37.76 5.41 13.79
CA GLU A 13 -37.35 4.42 12.78
C GLU A 13 -36.67 5.07 11.57
N HIS A 14 -37.13 6.26 11.16
CA HIS A 14 -36.54 6.98 10.04
C HIS A 14 -35.13 7.51 10.36
N LEU A 15 -34.86 7.82 11.63
CA LEU A 15 -33.53 8.24 12.09
C LEU A 15 -32.55 7.07 12.20
N GLU A 16 -33.00 5.89 12.62
CA GLU A 16 -32.14 4.69 12.63
C GLU A 16 -31.81 4.21 11.22
N SER A 17 -32.78 4.23 10.30
CA SER A 17 -32.54 3.86 8.90
C SER A 17 -31.48 4.77 8.26
N LYS A 18 -31.58 6.10 8.47
CA LYS A 18 -30.55 7.05 7.98
C LYS A 18 -29.17 6.83 8.62
N ARG A 19 -29.10 6.43 9.90
CA ARG A 19 -27.83 6.12 10.56
C ARG A 19 -27.16 4.88 9.98
N LYS A 20 -27.93 3.84 9.65
CA LYS A 20 -27.41 2.62 9.00
C LYS A 20 -27.00 2.85 7.54
N LEU A 21 -27.71 3.72 6.81
CA LEU A 21 -27.38 4.10 5.44
C LEU A 21 -26.14 4.99 5.33
N GLY A 22 -25.85 5.83 6.33
CA GLY A 22 -24.64 6.66 6.36
C GLY A 22 -23.34 5.89 6.57
N LEU A 23 -23.39 4.71 7.20
CA LEU A 23 -22.22 3.88 7.51
C LEU A 23 -21.77 2.97 6.34
N MET A 24 -22.53 2.92 5.25
CA MET A 24 -22.16 2.15 4.05
C MET A 24 -21.57 3.03 2.94
N LYS A 25 -21.24 4.30 3.26
CA LYS A 25 -20.75 5.25 2.28
C LYS A 25 -19.27 5.00 1.95
N ASP A 26 -19.05 4.61 0.70
CA ASP A 26 -17.81 4.64 -0.08
C ASP A 26 -16.65 3.75 0.40
N LYS A 27 -16.79 2.45 0.12
CA LYS A 27 -15.64 1.55 -0.14
C LYS A 27 -15.29 1.55 -1.64
N ARG A 28 -15.25 2.71 -2.28
CA ARG A 28 -14.79 2.80 -3.68
C ARG A 28 -13.28 2.55 -3.67
N GLY A 29 -12.83 1.58 -4.46
CA GLY A 29 -11.41 1.24 -4.58
C GLY A 29 -10.57 2.46 -4.97
N MET A 30 -9.30 2.43 -4.59
CA MET A 30 -8.30 3.45 -4.91
C MET A 30 -8.37 3.78 -6.40
N THR A 31 -8.42 5.07 -6.75
CA THR A 31 -8.66 5.46 -8.14
C THR A 31 -7.40 5.20 -8.98
N ILE A 32 -7.56 4.95 -10.28
CA ILE A 32 -6.42 4.74 -11.21
C ILE A 32 -5.42 5.90 -11.16
N GLY A 33 -5.89 7.11 -10.85
CA GLY A 33 -5.04 8.29 -10.66
C GLY A 33 -4.07 8.18 -9.48
N ASP A 34 -4.43 7.42 -8.44
CA ASP A 34 -3.62 7.25 -7.24
C ASP A 34 -2.51 6.20 -7.43
N ILE A 35 -2.61 5.33 -8.44
CA ILE A 35 -1.63 4.27 -8.71
C ILE A 35 -0.32 4.83 -9.28
N TYR A 36 -0.42 5.85 -10.14
CA TYR A 36 0.75 6.48 -10.79
C TYR A 36 1.77 7.03 -9.78
N PRO A 37 1.39 7.87 -8.79
CA PRO A 37 2.35 8.35 -7.81
C PRO A 37 2.93 7.22 -6.94
N THR A 38 2.16 6.17 -6.63
CA THR A 38 2.68 5.01 -5.86
C THR A 38 3.78 4.27 -6.62
N MET A 39 3.59 4.02 -7.92
CA MET A 39 4.61 3.35 -8.74
C MET A 39 5.89 4.17 -8.85
N LEU A 40 5.76 5.50 -8.97
CA LEU A 40 6.90 6.41 -9.03
C LEU A 40 7.72 6.38 -7.74
N VAL A 41 7.06 6.36 -6.57
CA VAL A 41 7.75 6.26 -5.27
C VAL A 41 8.50 4.94 -5.14
N ILE A 42 7.86 3.83 -5.52
CA ILE A 42 8.48 2.50 -5.47
C ILE A 42 9.72 2.43 -6.37
N ALA A 43 9.63 2.92 -7.60
CA ALA A 43 10.76 2.95 -8.53
C ALA A 43 11.92 3.80 -7.98
N LEU A 44 11.59 4.94 -7.38
CA LEU A 44 12.59 5.83 -6.77
C LEU A 44 13.30 5.16 -5.59
N VAL A 45 12.57 4.44 -4.73
CA VAL A 45 13.16 3.66 -3.63
C VAL A 45 14.10 2.57 -4.14
N ALA A 46 13.72 1.86 -5.21
CA ALA A 46 14.58 0.81 -5.80
C ALA A 46 15.90 1.37 -6.34
N ILE A 47 15.85 2.52 -7.03
CA ILE A 47 17.05 3.21 -7.52
C ILE A 47 17.94 3.64 -6.35
N LEU A 48 17.34 4.17 -5.28
CA LEU A 48 18.08 4.66 -4.12
C LEU A 48 18.87 3.52 -3.43
N ILE A 49 18.25 2.36 -3.27
CA ILE A 49 18.92 1.16 -2.72
C ILE A 49 20.07 0.71 -3.62
N ALA A 50 19.86 0.67 -4.94
CA ALA A 50 20.90 0.29 -5.90
C ALA A 50 22.11 1.23 -5.83
N VAL A 51 21.89 2.54 -5.70
CA VAL A 51 22.97 3.53 -5.54
C VAL A 51 23.73 3.30 -4.23
N VAL A 52 23.05 3.04 -3.12
CA VAL A 52 23.70 2.78 -1.83
C VAL A 52 24.59 1.54 -1.90
N LEU A 53 24.10 0.45 -2.49
CA LEU A 53 24.90 -0.77 -2.69
C LEU A 53 26.12 -0.51 -3.58
N LEU A 54 25.97 0.25 -4.65
CA LEU A 54 27.08 0.61 -5.55
C LEU A 54 28.15 1.45 -4.83
N VAL A 55 27.74 2.33 -3.93
CA VAL A 55 28.67 3.13 -3.13
C VAL A 55 29.41 2.25 -2.12
N LEU A 56 28.72 1.34 -1.43
CA LEU A 56 29.33 0.38 -0.50
C LEU A 56 30.36 -0.52 -1.20
N ASP A 57 30.05 -1.00 -2.40
CA ASP A 57 30.95 -1.81 -3.24
C ASP A 57 32.24 -1.06 -3.57
N LYS A 58 32.13 0.22 -3.97
CA LYS A 58 33.30 1.08 -4.26
C LYS A 58 34.14 1.39 -3.03
N PHE A 59 33.52 1.48 -1.84
CA PHE A 59 34.26 1.64 -0.58
C PHE A 59 34.97 0.34 -0.18
N GLY A 60 34.37 -0.82 -0.42
CA GLY A 60 35.02 -2.12 -0.23
C GLY A 60 36.27 -2.28 -1.10
N ASP A 61 36.17 -1.96 -2.40
CA ASP A 61 37.29 -2.01 -3.36
C ASP A 61 38.52 -1.17 -2.95
N GLN A 62 38.32 -0.13 -2.15
CA GLN A 62 39.38 0.78 -1.70
C GLN A 62 40.00 0.40 -0.36
N MET A 63 39.46 -0.63 0.33
CA MET A 63 39.96 -1.10 1.61
C MET A 63 40.99 -2.23 1.42
N ASP A 64 41.93 -2.32 2.35
CA ASP A 64 42.91 -3.41 2.36
C ASP A 64 42.22 -4.72 2.77
N ASN A 65 42.58 -5.82 2.08
CA ASN A 65 41.83 -7.09 1.97
C ASN A 65 41.58 -7.88 3.28
N ASP A 66 41.95 -7.33 4.44
CA ASP A 66 41.86 -7.99 5.75
C ASP A 66 41.50 -7.00 6.88
N SER A 67 41.01 -5.81 6.52
CA SER A 67 40.65 -4.80 7.50
C SER A 67 39.30 -5.13 8.17
N LEU A 68 39.18 -4.84 9.47
CA LEU A 68 37.88 -4.89 10.19
C LEU A 68 36.81 -4.02 9.51
N ALA A 69 37.24 -2.96 8.83
CA ALA A 69 36.36 -2.04 8.10
C ALA A 69 35.78 -2.67 6.83
N GLN A 70 36.54 -3.49 6.10
CA GLN A 70 36.04 -4.23 4.95
C GLN A 70 35.04 -5.30 5.39
N ASN A 71 35.38 -6.09 6.42
CA ASN A 71 34.45 -7.08 6.98
C ASN A 71 33.13 -6.43 7.44
N ALA A 72 33.18 -5.24 8.04
CA ALA A 72 31.98 -4.51 8.41
C ALA A 72 31.16 -4.05 7.17
N THR A 73 31.85 -3.55 6.13
CA THR A 73 31.23 -3.10 4.88
C THR A 73 30.57 -4.27 4.13
N GLU A 74 31.24 -5.42 4.03
CA GLU A 74 30.70 -6.63 3.41
C GLU A 74 29.49 -7.18 4.16
N ASN A 75 29.54 -7.20 5.51
CA ASN A 75 28.39 -7.59 6.32
C ASN A 75 27.18 -6.68 6.10
N ILE A 76 27.39 -5.36 6.00
CA ILE A 76 26.30 -4.40 5.71
C ILE A 76 25.76 -4.62 4.29
N ALA A 77 26.64 -4.78 3.30
CA ALA A 77 26.24 -5.04 1.92
C ALA A 77 25.45 -6.35 1.79
N GLN A 78 25.88 -7.41 2.48
CA GLN A 78 25.16 -8.69 2.53
C GLN A 78 23.79 -8.55 3.21
N GLN A 79 23.71 -7.86 4.36
CA GLN A 79 22.41 -7.64 5.03
C GLN A 79 21.43 -6.85 4.14
N ILE A 80 21.92 -5.85 3.40
CA ILE A 80 21.08 -5.09 2.45
C ILE A 80 20.69 -5.98 1.27
N SER A 81 21.62 -6.79 0.74
CA SER A 81 21.37 -7.75 -0.34
C SER A 81 20.32 -8.80 0.05
N ASP A 82 20.39 -9.34 1.26
CA ASP A 82 19.42 -10.31 1.79
C ASP A 82 18.03 -9.71 1.98
N PHE A 83 17.94 -8.38 2.11
CA PHE A 83 16.68 -7.64 2.13
C PHE A 83 16.07 -7.43 0.73
N VAL A 84 16.85 -7.54 -0.35
CA VAL A 84 16.35 -7.31 -1.72
C VAL A 84 15.24 -8.30 -2.11
N PRO A 85 15.36 -9.62 -1.86
CA PRO A 85 14.27 -10.55 -2.11
C PRO A 85 12.96 -10.20 -1.38
N TRP A 86 13.06 -9.70 -0.15
CA TRP A 86 11.88 -9.29 0.64
C TRP A 86 11.15 -8.10 0.01
N ILE A 87 11.87 -7.14 -0.55
CA ILE A 87 11.28 -6.03 -1.32
C ILE A 87 10.56 -6.56 -2.56
N GLY A 88 11.14 -7.56 -3.24
CA GLY A 88 10.50 -8.23 -4.38
C GLY A 88 9.16 -8.87 -4.01
N ILE A 89 9.07 -9.51 -2.84
CA ILE A 89 7.82 -10.11 -2.33
C ILE A 89 6.77 -9.01 -2.05
N ILE A 90 7.17 -7.91 -1.40
CA ILE A 90 6.26 -6.79 -1.13
C ILE A 90 5.72 -6.19 -2.43
N LEU A 91 6.57 -6.00 -3.42
CA LEU A 91 6.19 -5.52 -4.75
C LEU A 91 5.18 -6.44 -5.43
N LEU A 92 5.40 -7.75 -5.34
CA LEU A 92 4.50 -8.74 -5.91
C LEU A 92 3.12 -8.70 -5.24
N ILE A 93 3.06 -8.53 -3.91
CA ILE A 93 1.80 -8.37 -3.16
C ILE A 93 1.08 -7.09 -3.59
N ILE A 94 1.79 -5.96 -3.72
CA ILE A 94 1.20 -4.69 -4.18
C ILE A 94 0.66 -4.82 -5.61
N ALA A 95 1.42 -5.43 -6.52
CA ALA A 95 0.99 -5.68 -7.88
C ALA A 95 -0.28 -6.55 -7.92
N ALA A 96 -0.33 -7.62 -7.11
CA ALA A 96 -1.52 -8.46 -6.98
C ALA A 96 -2.73 -7.67 -6.44
N ALA A 97 -2.53 -6.82 -5.43
CA ALA A 97 -3.59 -5.97 -4.89
C ALA A 97 -4.15 -4.98 -5.91
N ILE A 98 -3.28 -4.37 -6.73
CA ILE A 98 -3.68 -3.47 -7.82
C ILE A 98 -4.50 -4.25 -8.85
N VAL A 99 -4.04 -5.43 -9.28
CA VAL A 99 -4.75 -6.27 -10.24
C VAL A 99 -6.13 -6.67 -9.71
N ILE A 100 -6.24 -7.06 -8.44
CA ILE A 100 -7.52 -7.35 -7.79
C ILE A 100 -8.41 -6.11 -7.76
N GLY A 101 -7.86 -4.95 -7.41
CA GLY A 101 -8.61 -3.68 -7.41
C GLY A 101 -9.22 -3.36 -8.78
N ILE A 102 -8.44 -3.56 -9.85
CA ILE A 102 -8.91 -3.37 -11.23
C ILE A 102 -9.97 -4.41 -11.60
N LEU A 103 -9.75 -5.69 -11.28
CA LEU A 103 -10.70 -6.79 -11.54
C LEU A 103 -12.06 -6.56 -10.85
N VAL A 104 -12.04 -6.18 -9.58
CA VAL A 104 -13.27 -5.91 -8.81
C VAL A 104 -14.00 -4.69 -9.36
N ASN A 105 -13.29 -3.64 -9.77
CA ASN A 105 -13.91 -2.48 -10.39
C ASN A 105 -14.53 -2.80 -11.76
N ASN A 106 -13.88 -3.66 -12.54
CA ASN A 106 -14.36 -4.08 -13.86
C ASN A 106 -15.56 -5.06 -13.77
N LEU A 107 -15.59 -5.92 -12.75
CA LEU A 107 -16.69 -6.88 -12.53
C LEU A 107 -17.86 -6.25 -11.76
N GLY A 108 -17.60 -5.29 -10.87
CA GLY A 108 -18.61 -4.59 -10.06
C GLY A 108 -19.39 -3.49 -10.81
N GLY A 109 -18.92 -3.08 -11.99
CA GLY A 109 -19.59 -2.09 -12.86
C GLY A 109 -20.83 -2.60 -13.61
N GLY A 110 -21.24 -3.85 -13.37
CA GLY A 110 -22.37 -4.50 -14.04
C GLY A 110 -23.77 -4.12 -13.54
N LYS A 111 -23.99 -2.91 -13.02
CA LYS A 111 -25.35 -2.38 -12.83
C LYS A 111 -25.57 -1.20 -13.77
N ARG A 112 -25.79 -1.58 -15.03
CA ARG A 112 -26.34 -0.71 -16.07
C ARG A 112 -27.74 -0.23 -15.66
N VAL A 113 -28.00 1.01 -16.08
CA VAL A 113 -29.27 1.74 -16.22
C VAL A 113 -30.50 0.84 -16.37
#